data_AF-A0A929K5R9-F1
#
_entry.id   AF-A0A929K5R9-F1
#
_cell.length_a   1.000
_cell.length_b   1.000
_cell.length_c   1.000
_cell.angle_alpha   90.00
_cell.angle_beta   90.00
_cell.angle_gamma   90.00
#
_symmetry.space_group_name_H-M   'P 1'
#
loop_
_entity.id
_entity.type
_entity.pdbx_description
1 polymer ?
#
loop_
_entity_poly.entity_id
_entity_poly.type
_entity_poly.pdbx_seq_one_letter_code
_entity_poly.pdbx_strand_id
1 'polypeptide(L)'
;MLRRDATTHLVKIVDKTHVADLAEVFRSLSLSHQRKLFDMISDTEQKGLLFSELDEDTLMGFVEEMELDDLVEILDHMPTDDVADLIGRLPEDKSAS
;
A
#
# COMPACT_ATOMS: atom_id res chain seq x y z
N MET A 1 19.25 -11.75 20.94
CA MET A 1 17.83 -11.71 20.56
C MET A 1 17.40 -10.27 20.34
N LEU A 2 17.88 -9.61 19.28
CA LEU A 2 17.69 -8.16 19.08
C LEU A 2 16.93 -7.81 17.79
N ARG A 3 16.83 -8.75 16.83
CA ARG A 3 16.18 -8.49 15.55
C ARG A 3 14.66 -8.71 15.58
N ARG A 4 14.16 -9.59 16.46
CA ARG A 4 12.73 -9.95 16.50
C ARG A 4 11.90 -8.86 17.21
N ASP A 5 12.38 -8.33 18.33
CA ASP A 5 11.65 -7.30 19.10
C ASP A 5 11.58 -5.93 18.40
N ALA A 6 12.57 -5.61 17.56
CA ALA A 6 12.57 -4.36 16.80
C ALA A 6 11.47 -4.36 15.71
N THR A 7 11.31 -5.48 15.00
CA THR A 7 10.28 -5.60 13.95
C THR A 7 8.87 -5.55 14.53
N THR A 8 8.62 -6.20 15.67
CA THR A 8 7.31 -6.15 16.33
C THR A 8 6.92 -4.74 16.78
N HIS A 9 7.86 -3.91 17.23
CA HIS A 9 7.57 -2.52 17.57
C HIS A 9 7.26 -1.67 16.33
N LEU A 10 7.97 -1.90 15.23
CA LEU A 10 7.71 -1.17 14.00
C LEU A 10 6.34 -1.48 13.40
N VAL A 11 5.91 -2.75 13.40
CA VAL A 11 4.55 -3.12 12.96
C VAL A 11 3.49 -2.38 13.78
N LYS A 12 3.63 -2.32 15.11
CA LYS A 12 2.71 -1.57 15.98
C LYS A 12 2.70 -0.07 15.73
N ILE A 13 3.81 0.49 15.24
CA ILE A 13 3.87 1.92 14.87
C ILE A 13 3.14 2.11 13.54
N VAL A 14 3.44 1.27 12.54
CA VAL A 14 2.78 1.29 11.23
C VAL A 14 1.26 1.17 11.38
N ASP A 15 0.76 0.21 12.16
CA ASP A 15 -0.67 0.00 12.40
C ASP A 15 -1.36 1.17 13.13
N LYS A 16 -0.60 2.06 13.77
CA LYS A 16 -1.15 3.23 14.49
C LYS A 16 -0.90 4.55 13.78
N THR A 17 -0.12 4.53 12.70
CA THR A 17 0.24 5.72 11.95
C THR A 17 -0.91 6.06 11.02
N HIS A 18 -1.26 7.34 10.90
CA HIS A 18 -2.29 7.76 9.97
C HIS A 18 -1.87 7.46 8.53
N VAL A 19 -2.80 7.04 7.68
CA VAL A 19 -2.50 6.62 6.32
C VAL A 19 -1.79 7.71 5.51
N ALA A 20 -2.22 8.97 5.65
CA ALA A 20 -1.56 10.12 5.02
C ALA A 20 -0.08 10.28 5.44
N ASP A 21 0.24 10.06 6.72
CA ASP A 21 1.62 10.12 7.21
C ASP A 21 2.43 8.93 6.65
N LEU A 22 1.81 7.75 6.57
CA LEU A 22 2.43 6.58 5.93
C LEU A 22 2.71 6.85 4.45
N ALA A 23 1.80 7.48 3.71
CA ALA A 23 1.97 7.86 2.31
C ALA A 23 3.14 8.86 2.13
N GLU A 24 3.30 9.81 3.05
CA GLU A 24 4.45 10.71 3.06
C GLU A 24 5.78 9.98 3.24
N VAL A 25 5.84 9.02 4.16
CA VAL A 25 7.04 8.20 4.32
C VAL A 25 7.24 7.31 3.10
N PHE A 26 6.18 6.67 2.60
CA PHE A 26 6.22 5.72 1.49
C PHE A 26 6.85 6.31 0.24
N ARG A 27 6.45 7.53 -0.16
CA ARG A 27 7.01 8.21 -1.35
C ARG A 27 8.49 8.55 -1.22
N SER A 28 9.00 8.68 0.00
CA SER A 28 10.42 8.97 0.28
C SER A 28 11.31 7.73 0.25
N LEU A 29 10.71 6.53 0.23
CA LEU A 29 11.42 5.25 0.28
C LEU A 29 11.74 4.73 -1.12
N SER A 30 12.82 3.96 -1.22
CA SER A 30 13.10 3.14 -2.41
C SER A 30 12.07 2.02 -2.54
N LEU A 31 11.80 1.52 -3.76
CA LEU A 31 10.86 0.41 -4.03
C LEU A 31 11.04 -0.81 -3.11
N SER A 32 12.28 -1.17 -2.76
CA SER A 32 12.57 -2.29 -1.85
C SER A 32 12.17 -2.02 -0.39
N HIS A 33 12.16 -0.75 0.04
CA HIS A 33 11.72 -0.33 1.36
C HIS A 33 10.21 -0.06 1.39
N GLN A 34 9.64 0.43 0.29
CA GLN A 34 8.19 0.51 0.10
C GLN A 34 7.54 -0.87 0.27
N ARG A 35 8.07 -1.90 -0.40
CA ARG A 35 7.60 -3.29 -0.22
C ARG A 35 7.66 -3.75 1.23
N LYS A 36 8.78 -3.50 1.92
CA LYS A 36 8.89 -3.84 3.35
C LYS A 36 7.89 -3.09 4.21
N LEU A 37 7.68 -1.79 3.97
CA LEU A 37 6.70 -1.01 4.72
C LEU A 37 5.29 -1.52 4.45
N PHE A 38 4.98 -1.82 3.19
CA PHE A 38 3.72 -2.39 2.76
C PHE A 38 3.44 -3.75 3.41
N ASP A 39 4.43 -4.64 3.43
CA ASP A 39 4.35 -5.96 4.08
C ASP A 39 4.18 -5.87 5.61
N MET A 40 4.51 -4.73 6.22
CA MET A 40 4.33 -4.50 7.65
C MET A 40 2.92 -4.03 8.00
N ILE A 41 2.15 -3.54 7.02
CA ILE A 41 0.73 -3.22 7.19
C ILE A 41 -0.01 -4.55 7.23
N SER A 42 -0.61 -4.88 8.37
CA SER A 42 -1.31 -6.16 8.53
C SER A 42 -2.76 -6.12 8.04
N ASP A 43 -3.34 -4.93 7.99
CA ASP A 43 -4.72 -4.70 7.58
C ASP A 43 -4.80 -4.41 6.08
N THR A 44 -5.51 -5.27 5.35
CA THR A 44 -5.71 -5.15 3.90
C THR A 44 -6.51 -3.89 3.54
N GLU A 45 -7.48 -3.48 4.37
CA GLU A 45 -8.22 -2.23 4.16
C GLU A 45 -7.26 -1.03 4.24
N GLN A 46 -6.37 -1.02 5.24
CA GLN A 46 -5.37 0.04 5.41
C GLN A 46 -4.36 0.08 4.26
N LYS A 47 -4.01 -1.06 3.66
CA LYS A 47 -3.20 -1.10 2.42
C LYS A 47 -3.91 -0.42 1.26
N GLY A 48 -5.20 -0.67 1.12
CA GLY A 48 -6.02 -0.03 0.11
C GLY A 48 -6.13 1.48 0.30
N LEU A 49 -6.40 1.92 1.53
CA LEU A 49 -6.41 3.35 1.88
C LEU A 49 -5.05 4.01 1.61
N LEU A 50 -3.93 3.30 1.86
CA LEU A 50 -2.61 3.81 1.51
C LEU A 50 -2.50 4.08 0.01
N PHE A 51 -2.98 3.17 -0.85
CA PHE A 51 -2.98 3.39 -2.30
C PHE A 51 -3.79 4.61 -2.72
N SER A 52 -4.95 4.85 -2.08
CA SER A 52 -5.76 6.05 -2.34
C SER A 52 -5.00 7.35 -2.02
N GLU A 53 -4.17 7.36 -0.98
CA GLU A 53 -3.40 8.52 -0.53
C GLU A 53 -2.09 8.76 -1.31
N LEU A 54 -1.56 7.76 -2.03
CA LEU A 54 -0.37 7.93 -2.86
C LEU A 54 -0.64 8.87 -4.02
N ASP A 55 0.40 9.53 -4.56
CA ASP A 55 0.33 10.15 -5.89
C ASP A 55 0.42 9.10 -7.01
N GLU A 56 -0.01 9.48 -8.22
CA GLU A 56 -0.06 8.58 -9.38
C GLU A 56 1.31 7.95 -9.69
N ASP A 57 2.38 8.74 -9.71
CA ASP A 57 3.73 8.28 -10.03
C ASP A 57 4.21 7.21 -9.02
N THR A 58 4.02 7.48 -7.72
CA THR A 58 4.42 6.56 -6.65
C THR A 58 3.58 5.29 -6.66
N LEU A 59 2.27 5.41 -6.87
CA LEU A 59 1.37 4.27 -7.00
C LEU A 59 1.79 3.40 -8.18
N MET A 60 1.93 3.99 -9.38
CA MET A 60 2.30 3.27 -10.60
C MET A 60 3.62 2.49 -10.43
N GLY A 61 4.67 3.16 -9.96
CA GLY A 61 5.96 2.50 -9.76
C GLY A 61 5.93 1.34 -8.74
N PHE A 62 5.02 1.39 -7.77
CA PHE A 62 4.82 0.30 -6.83
C PHE A 62 3.96 -0.83 -7.41
N VAL A 63 2.81 -0.49 -7.99
CA VAL A 63 1.86 -1.50 -8.49
C VAL A 63 2.39 -2.20 -9.72
N GLU A 64 3.21 -1.59 -10.58
CA GLU A 64 3.82 -2.25 -11.75
C GLU A 64 4.54 -3.55 -11.38
N GLU A 65 5.18 -3.57 -10.22
CA GLU A 65 5.96 -4.70 -9.70
C GLU A 65 5.15 -5.64 -8.80
N MET A 66 3.85 -5.37 -8.62
CA MET A 66 2.93 -6.16 -7.82
C MET A 66 2.12 -7.10 -8.72
N GLU A 67 1.92 -8.33 -8.24
CA GLU A 67 1.06 -9.32 -8.91
C GLU A 67 -0.38 -8.79 -8.96
N LEU A 68 -1.09 -9.10 -10.04
CA LEU A 68 -2.47 -8.63 -10.22
C LEU A 68 -3.40 -9.21 -9.15
N ASP A 69 -3.21 -10.47 -8.76
CA ASP A 69 -4.04 -11.13 -7.75
C ASP A 69 -3.94 -10.43 -6.39
N ASP A 70 -2.73 -10.00 -5.99
CA ASP A 70 -2.51 -9.23 -4.75
C ASP A 70 -3.24 -7.88 -4.80
N LEU A 71 -3.19 -7.20 -5.96
CA LEU A 71 -3.91 -5.94 -6.16
C LEU A 71 -5.42 -6.14 -6.03
N VAL A 72 -5.96 -7.18 -6.68
CA VAL A 72 -7.39 -7.50 -6.64
C VAL A 72 -7.84 -7.83 -5.22
N GLU A 73 -7.06 -8.59 -4.45
CA GLU A 73 -7.37 -8.87 -3.04
C GLU A 73 -7.49 -7.58 -2.22
N ILE A 74 -6.61 -6.62 -2.44
CA ILE A 74 -6.65 -5.34 -1.74
C ILE A 74 -7.89 -4.54 -2.14
N LEU A 75 -8.19 -4.46 -3.44
CA LEU A 75 -9.36 -3.75 -3.95
C LEU A 75 -10.67 -4.34 -3.42
N ASP A 76 -10.76 -5.66 -3.25
CA ASP A 76 -11.96 -6.34 -2.72
C ASP A 76 -12.25 -5.99 -1.25
N HIS A 77 -11.22 -5.58 -0.50
CA HIS A 77 -11.33 -5.18 0.91
C HIS A 77 -11.47 -3.66 1.10
N MET A 78 -11.42 -2.88 0.02
CA MET A 78 -11.57 -1.43 0.09
C MET A 78 -13.05 -1.00 0.04
N PRO A 79 -13.40 0.16 0.62
CA PRO A 79 -14.70 0.78 0.38
C PRO A 79 -14.92 1.04 -1.11
N THR A 80 -16.12 0.77 -1.60
CA THR A 80 -16.44 0.85 -3.04
C THR A 80 -16.17 2.24 -3.65
N ASP A 81 -16.37 3.31 -2.88
CA ASP A 81 -16.08 4.69 -3.32
C ASP A 81 -14.56 4.89 -3.55
N ASP A 82 -13.72 4.39 -2.64
CA ASP A 82 -12.25 4.48 -2.76
C ASP A 82 -11.72 3.61 -3.91
N VAL A 83 -12.32 2.43 -4.13
CA VAL A 83 -11.97 1.56 -5.26
C VAL A 83 -12.21 2.25 -6.59
N ALA A 84 -13.36 2.92 -6.74
CA ALA A 84 -13.70 3.62 -7.98
C ALA A 84 -12.70 4.73 -8.31
N ASP A 85 -12.29 5.50 -7.30
CA ASP A 85 -11.27 6.54 -7.45
C ASP A 85 -9.89 5.95 -7.78
N LEU A 86 -9.52 4.83 -7.17
CA LEU A 86 -8.24 4.17 -7.40
C LEU A 86 -8.15 3.51 -8.78
N ILE A 87 -9.19 2.81 -9.24
CA ILE A 87 -9.23 2.17 -10.57
C ILE A 87 -9.09 3.21 -11.68
N GLY A 88 -9.65 4.41 -11.51
CA GLY A 88 -9.50 5.51 -12.46
C GLY A 88 -8.06 6.01 -12.64
N ARG A 89 -7.16 5.64 -11.72
CA ARG A 89 -5.75 6.04 -11.68
C ARG A 89 -4.78 4.90 -12.00
N LEU A 90 -5.26 3.66 -12.06
CA LEU A 90 -4.45 2.50 -12.43
C LEU A 90 -4.25 2.45 -13.96
N PRO A 91 -3.10 1.95 -14.44
CA PRO A 91 -2.86 1.79 -15.87
C PRO A 91 -3.88 0.83 -16.48
N GLU A 92 -4.28 1.10 -17.72
CA GLU A 92 -5.31 0.38 -18.47
C GLU A 92 -5.05 -1.14 -18.58
N ASP A 93 -3.79 -1.58 -18.51
CA ASP A 93 -3.41 -3.01 -18.45
C ASP A 93 -3.83 -3.72 -17.15
N LYS A 94 -4.04 -2.99 -16.04
CA LYS A 94 -4.48 -3.53 -14.74
C LYS A 94 -5.94 -3.22 -14.41
N SER A 95 -6.53 -2.22 -15.06
CA SER A 95 -7.94 -1.84 -14.89
C SER A 95 -8.92 -2.74 -15.64
N ALA A 96 -8.42 -3.62 -16.52
CA ALA A 96 -9.22 -4.51 -17.35
C ALA A 96 -8.98 -6.00 -17.01
N SER A 97 -9.66 -6.53 -15.99
CA SER A 97 -9.94 -7.97 -15.84
C SER A 97 -11.21 -8.19 -15.06
#